data_AF-A0A7W7W077-F1
#
_entry.id   AF-A0A7W7W077-F1
#
_cell.length_a   1.000
_cell.length_b   1.000
_cell.length_c   1.000
_cell.angle_alpha   90.00
_cell.angle_beta   90.00
_cell.angle_gamma   90.00
#
_symmetry.space_group_name_H-M   'P 1'
#
loop_
_entity.id
_entity.type
_entity.pdbx_description
1 polymer ?
#
loop_
_entity_poly.entity_id
_entity_poly.type
_entity_poly.pdbx_seq_one_letter_code
_entity_poly.pdbx_strand_id
1 'polypeptide(L)'
;MPLRQALSAARVATALAAVAVAALAVPGTATASTKAPVLSLTSQNLHAAPAAVHPDAFTNCTVSTSGNIAITPGTSLGEGVNLCSGSYELAMQTDGNLVVYGPTGAALWYSGTANSATTVADMQTDGNFVVYSGSNALWNSRTGGNPGAYVCFQTDGNLVVYRSSGTGQYTCNGGYLWDSQS
;
A
#
# COMPACT_ATOMS: atom_id res chain seq x y z
N MET A 1 21.86 19.49 20.69
CA MET A 1 20.53 19.75 20.11
C MET A 1 20.69 19.96 18.61
N PRO A 2 20.22 19.05 17.74
CA PRO A 2 19.95 19.40 16.35
C PRO A 2 18.46 19.36 16.02
N LEU A 3 18.01 20.53 15.60
CA LEU A 3 17.00 20.89 14.62
C LEU A 3 15.98 19.84 14.15
N ARG A 4 14.72 20.17 14.43
CA ARG A 4 13.48 19.60 13.87
C ARG A 4 13.45 19.80 12.35
N GLN A 5 13.20 18.73 11.59
CA GLN A 5 12.27 18.75 10.46
C GLN A 5 11.52 17.41 10.42
N ALA A 6 10.33 17.43 11.02
CA ALA A 6 9.29 16.46 10.72
C ALA A 6 8.63 16.94 9.42
N LEU A 7 8.73 16.15 8.35
CA LEU A 7 7.71 16.20 7.30
C LEU A 7 6.76 15.04 7.56
N SER A 8 5.71 15.33 8.32
CA SER A 8 4.50 14.51 8.41
C SER A 8 3.45 15.11 7.49
N ALA A 9 2.83 14.21 6.72
CA ALA A 9 1.62 14.26 5.90
C ALA A 9 0.92 15.61 5.64
N ALA A 10 0.61 15.87 4.36
CA ALA A 10 -0.75 15.65 3.81
C ALA A 10 -1.05 16.48 2.54
N ARG A 11 -2.06 15.99 1.80
CA ARG A 11 -3.02 16.67 0.88
C ARG A 11 -2.58 16.72 -0.61
N VAL A 12 -3.39 16.36 -1.61
CA VAL A 12 -4.85 16.44 -1.77
C VAL A 12 -5.35 15.28 -2.65
N ALA A 13 -6.30 14.48 -2.19
CA ALA A 13 -7.14 13.69 -3.09
C ALA A 13 -8.23 14.63 -3.63
N THR A 14 -7.93 15.41 -4.67
CA THR A 14 -8.96 16.09 -5.44
C THR A 14 -9.47 15.09 -6.47
N ALA A 15 -10.62 14.49 -6.21
CA ALA A 15 -11.40 13.87 -7.27
C ALA A 15 -11.81 14.99 -8.24
N LEU A 16 -11.11 15.12 -9.37
CA LEU A 16 -11.58 15.92 -10.49
C LEU A 16 -12.80 15.17 -11.08
N ALA A 17 -13.99 15.57 -10.64
CA ALA A 17 -15.20 15.31 -11.40
C ALA A 17 -15.02 16.01 -12.75
N ALA A 18 -14.84 15.24 -13.83
CA ALA A 18 -14.86 15.77 -15.17
C ALA A 18 -16.28 16.31 -15.44
N VAL A 19 -16.45 17.63 -15.45
CA VAL A 19 -17.63 18.26 -16.03
C VAL A 19 -17.52 18.06 -17.55
N ALA A 20 -18.25 17.08 -18.08
CA ALA A 20 -18.45 16.98 -19.52
C ALA A 20 -19.29 18.19 -19.96
N VAL A 21 -18.64 19.21 -20.54
CA VAL A 21 -19.37 20.26 -21.26
C VAL A 21 -19.82 19.66 -22.58
N ALA A 22 -21.12 19.39 -22.69
CA ALA A 22 -21.73 19.03 -23.97
C ALA A 22 -21.57 20.20 -24.93
N ALA A 23 -20.72 20.05 -25.95
CA ALA A 23 -20.66 20.98 -27.06
C ALA A 23 -21.87 20.69 -27.98
N LEU A 24 -22.88 21.56 -27.95
CA LEU A 24 -23.86 21.62 -29.04
C LEU A 24 -23.12 22.10 -30.31
N ALA A 25 -23.04 21.22 -31.31
CA ALA A 25 -22.47 21.55 -32.60
C ALA A 25 -23.41 22.48 -33.39
N VAL A 26 -22.87 23.59 -33.90
CA VAL A 26 -23.47 24.38 -34.99
C VAL A 26 -22.64 24.13 -36.25
N PRO A 27 -23.24 23.89 -37.44
CA PRO A 27 -22.47 23.61 -38.63
C PRO A 27 -21.97 24.93 -39.25
N GLY A 28 -20.64 25.09 -39.29
CA GLY A 28 -20.00 26.24 -39.94
C GLY A 28 -18.51 25.98 -40.14
N THR A 29 -18.12 25.88 -41.40
CA THR A 29 -16.75 25.61 -41.87
C THR A 29 -15.77 26.72 -41.45
N ALA A 30 -14.77 26.39 -40.63
CA ALA A 30 -13.52 27.16 -40.53
C ALA A 30 -12.39 26.29 -39.98
N THR A 31 -11.37 26.07 -40.81
CA THR A 31 -10.07 25.52 -40.46
C THR A 31 -9.31 26.50 -39.57
N ALA A 32 -9.13 26.18 -38.29
CA ALA A 32 -8.22 26.89 -37.40
C ALA A 32 -7.49 25.88 -36.50
N SER A 33 -6.19 25.70 -36.77
CA SER A 33 -5.26 24.97 -35.90
C SER A 33 -4.93 25.85 -34.70
N THR A 34 -5.65 25.66 -33.60
CA THR A 34 -5.25 26.22 -32.29
C THR A 34 -4.67 25.07 -31.47
N LYS A 35 -3.34 24.92 -31.54
CA LYS A 35 -2.57 24.08 -30.63
C LYS A 35 -2.86 24.55 -29.20
N ALA A 36 -3.68 23.79 -28.48
CA ALA A 36 -3.94 24.02 -27.07
C ALA A 36 -2.61 24.06 -26.28
N PRO A 37 -2.49 24.89 -25.23
CA PRO A 37 -1.35 24.82 -24.34
C PRO A 37 -1.40 23.46 -23.64
N VAL A 38 -0.51 22.56 -24.01
CA VAL A 38 -0.26 21.34 -23.24
C VAL A 38 0.36 21.78 -21.92
N LEU A 39 -0.46 21.82 -20.85
CA LEU A 39 0.06 21.82 -19.49
C LEU A 39 0.95 20.58 -19.37
N SER A 40 2.26 20.80 -19.34
CA SER A 40 3.23 19.75 -19.07
C SER A 40 3.13 19.39 -17.60
N LEU A 41 2.25 18.44 -17.29
CA LEU A 41 2.27 17.74 -16.02
C LEU A 41 3.59 16.96 -15.99
N THR A 42 4.55 17.42 -15.19
CA THR A 42 5.67 16.57 -14.81
C THR A 42 5.07 15.29 -14.23
N SER A 43 5.29 14.15 -14.90
CA SER A 43 4.90 12.83 -14.41
C SER A 43 5.54 12.59 -13.06
N GLN A 44 4.84 12.95 -12.00
CA GLN A 44 5.01 12.32 -10.71
C GLN A 44 4.61 10.87 -10.93
N ASN A 45 5.52 9.96 -10.61
CA ASN A 45 5.37 8.52 -10.75
C ASN A 45 4.02 8.09 -10.16
N LEU A 46 2.99 7.94 -11.00
CA LEU A 46 1.70 7.41 -10.62
C LEU A 46 1.91 5.91 -10.42
N HIS A 47 2.39 5.54 -9.22
CA HIS A 47 2.41 4.17 -8.76
C HIS A 47 0.98 3.66 -8.94
N ALA A 48 0.80 2.73 -9.89
CA ALA A 48 -0.51 2.30 -10.35
C ALA A 48 -1.36 1.95 -9.13
N ALA A 49 -2.47 2.67 -8.96
CA ALA A 49 -3.43 2.34 -7.92
C ALA A 49 -3.97 0.93 -8.21
N PRO A 50 -4.18 0.10 -7.17
CA PRO A 50 -4.80 -1.20 -7.36
C PRO A 50 -6.18 -1.04 -8.00
N ALA A 51 -6.72 -2.12 -8.56
CA ALA A 51 -8.12 -2.11 -9.00
C ALA A 51 -9.01 -1.59 -7.86
N ALA A 52 -9.83 -0.58 -8.15
CA ALA A 52 -10.57 0.19 -7.13
C ALA A 52 -11.57 -0.64 -6.29
N VAL A 53 -11.83 -1.88 -6.72
CA VAL A 53 -12.61 -2.88 -5.99
C VAL A 53 -11.96 -4.23 -6.25
N HIS A 54 -11.49 -4.92 -5.21
CA HIS A 54 -11.18 -6.34 -5.31
C HIS A 54 -12.49 -7.12 -5.13
N PRO A 55 -13.11 -7.65 -6.20
CA PRO A 55 -14.48 -8.19 -6.15
C PRO A 55 -14.62 -9.38 -5.20
N ASP A 56 -13.50 -10.04 -4.87
CA ASP A 56 -13.44 -11.19 -3.97
C ASP A 56 -12.75 -10.88 -2.63
N ALA A 57 -12.63 -9.60 -2.25
CA ALA A 57 -12.07 -9.23 -0.96
C ALA A 57 -12.75 -10.05 0.15
N PHE A 58 -11.95 -10.63 1.05
CA PHE A 58 -12.35 -11.48 2.18
C PHE A 58 -12.83 -12.91 1.88
N THR A 59 -13.00 -13.32 0.62
CA THR A 59 -13.55 -14.65 0.32
C THR A 59 -12.46 -15.72 0.20
N ASN A 60 -11.21 -15.33 -0.11
CA ASN A 60 -10.10 -16.25 -0.35
C ASN A 60 -8.89 -15.96 0.57
N CYS A 61 -9.12 -15.97 1.87
CA CYS A 61 -8.07 -15.76 2.87
C CYS A 61 -7.21 -17.02 3.02
N THR A 62 -5.89 -16.90 2.87
CA THR A 62 -4.92 -17.94 3.24
C THR A 62 -4.92 -18.15 4.76
N VAL A 63 -5.02 -17.05 5.51
CA VAL A 63 -5.18 -17.05 6.97
C VAL A 63 -6.31 -16.10 7.30
N SER A 64 -7.24 -16.53 8.14
CA SER A 64 -8.35 -15.70 8.62
C SER A 64 -8.46 -15.79 10.14
N THR A 65 -8.46 -14.63 10.81
CA THR A 65 -8.63 -14.55 12.27
C THR A 65 -9.53 -13.37 12.62
N SER A 66 -10.17 -13.43 13.79
CA SER A 66 -10.93 -12.28 14.34
C SER A 66 -10.04 -11.30 15.12
N GLY A 67 -8.74 -11.56 15.21
CA GLY A 67 -7.76 -10.76 15.94
C GLY A 67 -6.67 -10.24 15.03
N ASN A 68 -5.65 -9.60 15.62
CA ASN A 68 -4.49 -9.14 14.88
C ASN A 68 -3.66 -10.35 14.40
N ILE A 69 -3.06 -10.23 13.22
CA ILE A 69 -2.15 -11.24 12.66
C ILE A 69 -0.73 -10.70 12.75
N ALA A 70 0.16 -11.44 13.42
CA ALA A 70 1.58 -11.13 13.47
C ALA A 70 2.34 -11.89 12.36
N ILE A 71 3.11 -11.15 11.55
CA ILE A 71 4.06 -11.69 10.60
C ILE A 71 5.43 -11.57 11.24
N THR A 72 5.96 -12.71 11.67
CA THR A 72 7.19 -12.78 12.47
C THR A 72 8.44 -12.57 11.63
N PRO A 73 9.57 -12.17 12.23
CA PRO A 73 10.83 -12.03 11.50
C PRO A 73 11.22 -13.33 10.77
N GLY A 74 11.69 -13.21 9.53
CA GLY A 74 11.99 -14.31 8.62
C GLY A 74 10.77 -14.91 7.91
N THR A 75 9.58 -14.32 8.06
CA THR A 75 8.37 -14.77 7.36
C THR A 75 8.15 -13.96 6.11
N SER A 76 7.86 -14.65 5.01
CA SER A 76 7.57 -14.03 3.72
C SER A 76 6.17 -14.39 3.24
N LEU A 77 5.46 -13.40 2.68
CA LEU A 77 4.17 -13.55 2.01
C LEU A 77 4.41 -13.58 0.51
N GLY A 78 4.16 -14.72 -0.12
CA GLY A 78 4.24 -14.86 -1.58
C GLY A 78 3.00 -14.30 -2.28
N GLU A 79 3.06 -14.22 -3.61
CA GLU A 79 1.93 -13.82 -4.45
C GLU A 79 0.68 -14.69 -4.19
N GLY A 80 -0.48 -14.05 -4.16
CA GLY A 80 -1.77 -14.67 -3.88
C GLY A 80 -2.02 -14.98 -2.40
N VAL A 81 -1.07 -14.67 -1.50
CA VAL A 81 -1.29 -14.80 -0.05
C VAL A 81 -2.14 -13.63 0.44
N ASN A 82 -3.27 -13.98 1.05
CA ASN A 82 -4.22 -13.04 1.64
C ASN A 82 -4.37 -13.32 3.14
N LEU A 83 -4.10 -12.33 3.97
CA LEU A 83 -4.27 -12.40 5.42
C LEU A 83 -5.49 -11.57 5.82
N CYS A 84 -6.47 -12.18 6.46
CA CYS A 84 -7.71 -11.52 6.86
C CYS A 84 -7.75 -11.34 8.39
N SER A 85 -7.79 -10.09 8.83
CA SER A 85 -7.91 -9.69 10.24
C SER A 85 -9.26 -8.99 10.44
N GLY A 86 -10.21 -9.70 11.04
CA GLY A 86 -11.59 -9.23 11.12
C GLY A 86 -12.20 -9.04 9.73
N SER A 87 -12.55 -7.80 9.40
CA SER A 87 -13.11 -7.40 8.10
C SER A 87 -12.10 -6.66 7.21
N TYR A 88 -10.81 -6.83 7.47
CA TYR A 88 -9.72 -6.22 6.72
C TYR A 88 -8.79 -7.29 6.15
N GLU A 89 -8.20 -7.01 4.99
CA GLU A 89 -7.40 -7.95 4.23
C GLU A 89 -6.07 -7.30 3.84
N LEU A 90 -4.98 -8.01 4.08
CA LEU A 90 -3.66 -7.72 3.54
C LEU A 90 -3.38 -8.75 2.44
N ALA A 91 -3.24 -8.28 1.21
CA ALA A 91 -3.03 -9.12 0.04
C ALA A 91 -1.69 -8.81 -0.61
N MET A 92 -0.85 -9.82 -0.78
CA MET A 92 0.28 -9.77 -1.70
C MET A 92 -0.22 -10.24 -3.06
N GLN A 93 -0.61 -9.31 -3.92
CA GLN A 93 -1.29 -9.61 -5.17
C GLN A 93 -0.36 -10.24 -6.21
N THR A 94 -0.95 -10.98 -7.15
CA THR A 94 -0.25 -11.60 -8.29
C THR A 94 0.25 -10.59 -9.32
N ASP A 95 -0.16 -9.33 -9.22
CA ASP A 95 0.33 -8.23 -10.05
C ASP A 95 1.59 -7.56 -9.46
N GLY A 96 2.03 -7.97 -8.27
CA GLY A 96 3.18 -7.41 -7.61
C GLY A 96 2.90 -6.41 -6.49
N ASN A 97 1.64 -6.06 -6.24
CA ASN A 97 1.27 -5.03 -5.27
C ASN A 97 0.92 -5.61 -3.90
N LEU A 98 1.49 -5.05 -2.83
CA LEU A 98 1.05 -5.35 -1.47
C LEU A 98 -0.02 -4.34 -1.08
N VAL A 99 -1.23 -4.79 -0.76
CA VAL A 99 -2.40 -3.93 -0.60
C VAL A 99 -3.16 -4.27 0.67
N VAL A 100 -3.61 -3.23 1.38
CA VAL A 100 -4.58 -3.34 2.46
C VAL A 100 -5.96 -2.95 1.93
N TYR A 101 -6.93 -3.84 2.09
CA TYR A 101 -8.33 -3.63 1.75
C TYR A 101 -9.19 -3.47 2.99
N GLY A 102 -10.14 -2.54 2.92
CA GLY A 102 -11.18 -2.33 3.91
C GLY A 102 -12.44 -3.16 3.62
N PRO A 103 -13.43 -3.18 4.54
CA PRO A 103 -14.55 -4.12 4.52
C PRO A 103 -15.42 -4.11 3.26
N THR A 104 -15.38 -3.02 2.49
CA THR A 104 -16.12 -2.87 1.23
C THR A 104 -15.31 -3.29 0.00
N GLY A 105 -14.12 -3.88 0.19
CA GLY A 105 -13.17 -4.21 -0.88
C GLY A 105 -12.40 -2.99 -1.43
N ALA A 106 -12.49 -1.84 -0.77
CA ALA A 106 -11.78 -0.62 -1.15
C ALA A 106 -10.33 -0.67 -0.65
N ALA A 107 -9.37 -0.34 -1.52
CA ALA A 107 -7.97 -0.24 -1.12
C ALA A 107 -7.77 0.95 -0.17
N LEU A 108 -7.25 0.69 1.03
CA LEU A 108 -6.94 1.70 2.04
C LEU A 108 -5.48 2.16 1.94
N TRP A 109 -4.58 1.24 1.62
CA TRP A 109 -3.15 1.48 1.44
C TRP A 109 -2.55 0.48 0.44
N TYR A 110 -1.46 0.86 -0.24
CA TYR A 110 -0.72 -0.05 -1.12
C TYR A 110 0.77 0.35 -1.24
N SER A 111 1.64 -0.63 -1.53
CA SER A 111 3.08 -0.43 -1.69
C SER A 111 3.47 0.30 -2.98
N GLY A 112 2.61 0.24 -4.01
CA GLY A 112 2.85 0.88 -5.30
C GLY A 112 3.77 0.07 -6.21
N THR A 113 3.84 -1.25 -5.99
CA THR A 113 4.80 -2.16 -6.65
C THR A 113 4.17 -3.00 -7.77
N ALA A 114 2.95 -2.66 -8.19
CA ALA A 114 2.22 -3.33 -9.26
C ALA A 114 2.99 -3.37 -10.60
N ASN A 115 2.64 -4.34 -11.44
CA ASN A 115 3.31 -4.71 -12.69
C ASN A 115 4.73 -5.28 -12.49
N SER A 116 4.98 -5.87 -11.33
CA SER A 116 6.22 -6.58 -11.02
C SER A 116 5.90 -8.07 -10.90
N ALA A 117 6.65 -8.91 -11.59
CA ALA A 117 6.43 -10.36 -11.56
C ALA A 117 7.28 -11.02 -10.46
N THR A 118 6.75 -12.06 -9.82
CA THR A 118 7.46 -12.87 -8.80
C THR A 118 7.85 -12.06 -7.57
N THR A 119 6.86 -11.38 -6.99
CA THR A 119 7.05 -10.55 -5.82
C THR A 119 6.82 -11.28 -4.51
N VAL A 120 7.48 -10.79 -3.47
CA VAL A 120 7.32 -11.31 -2.11
C VAL A 120 7.42 -10.15 -1.12
N ALA A 121 6.54 -10.14 -0.12
CA ALA A 121 6.66 -9.25 1.03
C ALA A 121 7.34 -10.00 2.17
N ASP A 122 8.52 -9.55 2.57
CA ASP A 122 9.38 -10.23 3.54
C ASP A 122 9.57 -9.39 4.80
N MET A 123 9.21 -9.94 5.95
CA MET A 123 9.54 -9.37 7.25
C MET A 123 10.94 -9.85 7.63
N GLN A 124 11.96 -9.08 7.30
CA GLN A 124 13.35 -9.46 7.47
C GLN A 124 13.76 -9.54 8.95
N THR A 125 14.76 -10.36 9.25
CA THR A 125 15.28 -10.52 10.62
C THR A 125 16.00 -9.29 11.16
N ASP A 126 16.43 -8.39 10.27
CA ASP A 126 17.02 -7.09 10.61
C ASP A 126 15.97 -6.03 11.02
N GLY A 127 14.69 -6.38 10.93
CA GLY A 127 13.56 -5.52 11.29
C GLY A 127 12.98 -4.68 10.16
N ASN A 128 13.42 -4.87 8.92
CA ASN A 128 12.84 -4.20 7.76
C ASN A 128 11.71 -5.04 7.13
N PHE A 129 10.59 -4.41 6.79
CA PHE A 129 9.54 -5.05 6.01
C PHE A 129 9.66 -4.57 4.56
N VAL A 130 9.87 -5.50 3.64
CA VAL A 130 10.33 -5.19 2.29
C VAL A 130 9.53 -5.97 1.25
N VAL A 131 9.14 -5.30 0.16
CA VAL A 131 8.62 -5.98 -1.03
C VAL A 131 9.75 -6.13 -2.04
N TYR A 132 10.01 -7.36 -2.45
CA TYR A 132 11.02 -7.72 -3.46
C TYR A 132 10.38 -8.21 -4.75
N SER A 133 11.12 -8.08 -5.85
CA SER A 133 11.00 -8.90 -7.06
C SER A 133 12.35 -9.55 -7.32
N GLY A 134 12.48 -10.85 -7.02
CA GLY A 134 13.79 -11.50 -6.97
C GLY A 134 14.72 -10.84 -5.93
N SER A 135 15.87 -10.34 -6.34
CA SER A 135 16.81 -9.60 -5.45
C SER A 135 16.57 -8.08 -5.41
N ASN A 136 15.64 -7.56 -6.21
CA ASN A 136 15.39 -6.12 -6.31
C ASN A 136 14.35 -5.66 -5.28
N ALA A 137 14.74 -4.78 -4.35
CA ALA A 137 13.83 -4.19 -3.38
C ALA A 137 12.98 -3.10 -4.06
N LEU A 138 11.67 -3.32 -4.16
CA LEU A 138 10.73 -2.39 -4.80
C LEU A 138 10.18 -1.35 -3.82
N TRP A 139 9.93 -1.77 -2.57
CA TRP A 139 9.44 -0.92 -1.49
C TRP A 139 9.94 -1.43 -0.13
N ASN A 140 10.12 -0.55 0.87
CA ASN A 140 10.40 -0.96 2.24
C ASN A 140 9.87 0.04 3.29
N SER A 141 9.65 -0.45 4.51
CA SER A 141 9.22 0.33 5.67
C SER A 141 10.28 1.26 6.25
N ARG A 142 11.56 1.12 5.82
CA ARG A 142 12.72 1.85 6.35
C ARG A 142 12.96 1.63 7.84
N THR A 143 12.65 0.43 8.31
CA THR A 143 12.77 0.04 9.73
C THR A 143 13.95 -0.91 10.00
N GLY A 144 14.82 -1.13 9.02
CA GLY A 144 16.04 -1.93 9.18
C GLY A 144 16.93 -1.42 10.31
N GLY A 145 17.67 -2.35 10.94
CA GLY A 145 18.47 -2.07 12.14
C GLY A 145 17.67 -2.20 13.44
N ASN A 146 16.48 -2.80 13.39
CA ASN A 146 15.66 -3.14 14.56
C ASN A 146 15.44 -4.66 14.65
N PRO A 147 16.46 -5.45 14.98
CA PRO A 147 16.35 -6.91 14.97
C PRO A 147 15.19 -7.44 15.79
N GLY A 148 14.47 -8.41 15.23
CA GLY A 148 13.29 -9.00 15.86
C GLY A 148 12.03 -8.13 15.84
N ALA A 149 12.05 -6.97 15.15
CA ALA A 149 10.82 -6.27 14.81
C ALA A 149 9.94 -7.13 13.90
N TYR A 150 8.63 -6.91 13.99
CA TYR A 150 7.64 -7.76 13.34
C TYR A 150 6.50 -6.90 12.80
N VAL A 151 5.80 -7.40 11.78
CA VAL A 151 4.61 -6.72 11.26
C VAL A 151 3.38 -7.26 11.97
N CYS A 152 2.44 -6.37 12.27
CA CYS A 152 1.09 -6.71 12.64
C CYS A 152 0.12 -6.15 11.64
N PHE A 153 -0.73 -7.02 11.12
CA PHE A 153 -1.94 -6.62 10.44
C PHE A 153 -3.09 -6.61 11.43
N GLN A 154 -3.62 -5.42 11.69
CA GLN A 154 -4.54 -5.17 12.79
C GLN A 154 -6.00 -5.21 12.34
N THR A 155 -6.87 -5.49 13.31
CA THR A 155 -8.33 -5.59 13.10
C THR A 155 -9.02 -4.28 12.68
N ASP A 156 -8.30 -3.18 12.64
CA ASP A 156 -8.74 -1.86 12.18
C ASP A 156 -8.22 -1.50 10.77
N GLY A 157 -7.54 -2.44 10.10
CA GLY A 157 -6.94 -2.22 8.79
C GLY A 157 -5.64 -1.44 8.82
N ASN A 158 -4.99 -1.33 9.98
CA ASN A 158 -3.62 -0.81 10.03
C ASN A 158 -2.59 -1.92 9.85
N LEU A 159 -1.59 -1.66 9.01
CA LEU A 159 -0.39 -2.47 8.91
C LEU A 159 0.75 -1.77 9.65
N VAL A 160 1.26 -2.38 10.71
CA VAL A 160 2.18 -1.74 11.65
C VAL A 160 3.44 -2.58 11.83
N VAL A 161 4.62 -1.96 11.75
CA VAL A 161 5.88 -2.58 12.18
C VAL A 161 6.14 -2.23 13.64
N TYR A 162 6.08 -3.24 14.51
CA TYR A 162 6.35 -3.11 15.94
C TYR A 162 7.81 -3.45 16.28
N ARG A 163 8.38 -2.75 17.26
CA ARG A 163 9.65 -3.17 17.88
C ARG A 163 9.47 -4.51 18.57
N SER A 164 10.55 -5.29 18.64
CA SER A 164 10.60 -6.48 19.50
C SER A 164 10.32 -6.11 20.96
N SER A 165 9.52 -6.92 21.65
CA SER A 165 9.33 -6.82 23.09
C SER A 165 10.49 -7.44 23.88
N GLY A 166 11.43 -8.12 23.23
CA GLY A 166 12.51 -8.90 23.86
C GLY A 166 12.06 -10.20 24.54
N THR A 167 10.75 -10.45 24.62
CA THR A 167 10.16 -11.63 25.30
C THR A 167 9.82 -12.76 24.34
N GLY A 168 10.02 -12.57 23.02
CA GLY A 168 9.58 -13.50 21.98
C GLY A 168 8.06 -13.50 21.73
N GLN A 169 7.32 -12.59 22.39
CA GLN A 169 5.88 -12.42 22.17
C GLN A 169 5.59 -11.33 21.14
N TYR A 170 4.64 -11.61 20.25
CA TYR A 170 4.18 -10.74 19.16
C TYR A 170 2.74 -10.28 19.43
N THR A 171 2.58 -9.31 20.32
CA THR A 171 1.28 -8.88 20.87
C THR A 171 0.62 -7.75 20.10
N CYS A 172 1.24 -7.23 19.03
CA CYS A 172 0.74 -6.13 18.22
C CYS A 172 0.42 -4.87 19.05
N ASN A 173 1.25 -4.60 20.04
CA ASN A 173 1.16 -3.44 20.91
C ASN A 173 2.56 -2.95 21.31
N GLY A 174 2.64 -1.74 21.85
CA GLY A 174 3.89 -1.11 22.27
C GLY A 174 4.46 -0.13 21.26
N GLY A 175 5.78 0.08 21.30
CA GLY A 175 6.44 1.07 20.46
C GLY A 175 6.56 0.62 19.01
N TYR A 176 5.88 1.31 18.10
CA TYR A 176 5.95 1.05 16.65
C TYR A 176 7.04 1.86 15.95
N LEU A 177 7.48 1.38 14.80
CA LEU A 177 8.53 1.96 13.96
C LEU A 177 7.95 2.59 12.68
N TRP A 178 6.88 2.01 12.15
CA TRP A 178 6.19 2.44 10.95
C TRP A 178 4.75 1.93 10.99
N ASP A 179 3.82 2.66 10.38
CA ASP A 179 2.45 2.20 10.13
C ASP A 179 1.92 2.73 8.80
N SER A 180 0.93 2.04 8.24
CA SER A 180 0.37 2.37 6.91
C SER A 180 -0.51 3.62 6.86
N GLN A 181 -0.85 4.20 8.01
CA GLN A 181 -1.83 5.29 8.12
C GLN A 181 -1.22 6.63 8.57
N SER A 182 0.11 6.73 8.73
CA SER A 182 0.84 7.96 9.10
C SER A 182 1.58 8.65 7.95
#